data_AF-A0A816P0B0-F1
#
_entry.id   AF-A0A816P0B0-F1
#
_cell.length_a   1.000
_cell.length_b   1.000
_cell.length_c   1.000
_cell.angle_alpha   90.00
_cell.angle_beta   90.00
_cell.angle_gamma   90.00
#
_symmetry.space_group_name_H-M   'P 1'
#
loop_
_entity.id
_entity.type
_entity.pdbx_description
1 polymer ?
#
loop_
_entity_poly.entity_id
_entity_poly.type
_entity_poly.pdbx_seq_one_letter_code
_entity_poly.pdbx_strand_id
1 'polypeptide(L)'
;MTFNIASCHGSARGIADVAFAIEQEQPDLVALQEVDKFTRRSGRLVDQTSQLANLSHLPHSFFIHSMNFDDGQYGNAILSRFP
;
A
#
# COMPACT_ATOMS: atom_id res chain seq x y z
N MET A 1 -4.72 12.34 2.46
CA MET A 1 -3.50 11.92 3.18
C MET A 1 -2.40 11.58 2.17
N THR A 2 -1.13 11.84 2.50
CA THR A 2 0.01 11.23 1.78
C THR A 2 0.86 10.44 2.77
N PHE A 3 1.37 9.28 2.37
CA PHE A 3 2.13 8.41 3.27
C PHE A 3 3.16 7.59 2.49
N ASN A 4 4.44 7.80 2.78
CA ASN A 4 5.50 6.89 2.39
C ASN A 4 5.52 5.72 3.39
N ILE A 5 5.26 4.50 2.92
CA ILE A 5 5.07 3.33 3.77
C ILE A 5 6.33 2.46 3.89
N ALA A 6 7.44 2.81 3.23
CA ALA A 6 8.67 2.02 3.18
C ALA A 6 8.42 0.52 2.90
N SER A 7 7.51 0.24 1.97
CA SER A 7 7.00 -1.09 1.63
C SER A 7 6.53 -1.90 2.85
N CYS A 8 5.94 -1.21 3.82
CA CYS A 8 5.47 -1.76 5.10
C CYS A 8 6.56 -2.43 5.97
N HIS A 9 7.85 -2.17 5.73
CA HIS A 9 8.92 -2.80 6.52
C HIS A 9 9.24 -2.04 7.83
N GLY A 10 8.75 -0.81 7.99
CA GLY A 10 9.04 0.04 9.15
C GLY A 10 8.25 -0.29 10.42
N SER A 11 7.33 -1.26 10.38
CA SER A 11 6.48 -1.61 11.53
C SER A 11 6.52 -3.10 11.86
N ALA A 12 6.28 -3.44 13.13
CA ALA A 12 6.35 -4.82 13.61
C ALA A 12 5.31 -5.74 12.97
N ARG A 13 4.12 -5.23 12.64
CA ARG A 13 3.04 -6.00 11.97
C ARG A 13 2.89 -5.65 10.49
N GLY A 14 3.84 -4.89 9.93
CA GLY A 14 3.89 -4.44 8.55
C GLY A 14 2.59 -3.82 8.03
N ILE A 15 1.97 -4.48 7.04
CA ILE A 15 0.76 -4.00 6.36
C ILE A 15 -0.37 -3.68 7.34
N ALA A 16 -0.51 -4.47 8.42
CA ALA A 16 -1.58 -4.26 9.39
C ALA A 16 -1.46 -2.94 10.16
N ASP A 17 -0.24 -2.54 10.54
CA ASP A 17 -0.06 -1.25 11.25
C ASP A 17 -0.22 -0.07 10.30
N VAL A 18 0.25 -0.21 9.06
CA VAL A 18 0.07 0.84 8.04
C VAL A 18 -1.41 1.04 7.73
N ALA A 19 -2.17 -0.05 7.56
CA ALA A 19 -3.61 0.04 7.34
C ALA A 19 -4.33 0.67 8.53
N PHE A 20 -3.98 0.27 9.76
CA PHE A 20 -4.54 0.85 10.98
C PHE A 20 -4.25 2.35 11.08
N ALA A 21 -3.01 2.78 10.76
CA ALA A 21 -2.66 4.20 10.75
C ALA A 21 -3.47 5.00 9.71
N ILE A 22 -3.72 4.42 8.52
CA ILE A 22 -4.59 5.05 7.51
C ILE A 22 -6.03 5.14 8.02
N GLU A 23 -6.56 4.06 8.61
CA GLU A 23 -7.94 4.01 9.12
C GLU A 23 -8.20 5.05 10.21
N GLN A 24 -7.26 5.22 11.15
CA GLN A 24 -7.40 6.18 12.27
C GLN A 24 -7.54 7.64 11.78
N GLU A 25 -6.90 8.00 10.67
CA GLU A 25 -6.98 9.35 10.09
C GLU A 25 -8.26 9.58 9.27
N GLN A 26 -9.05 8.53 9.02
CA GLN A 26 -10.30 8.55 8.25
C GLN A 26 -10.25 9.32 6.90
N PRO A 27 -9.20 9.16 6.06
CA PRO A 27 -9.07 9.93 4.83
C PRO A 27 -10.12 9.54 3.79
N ASP A 28 -10.44 10.49 2.91
CA ASP A 28 -11.21 10.21 1.70
C ASP A 28 -10.32 9.69 0.56
N LEU A 29 -9.07 10.15 0.51
CA LEU A 29 -8.06 9.84 -0.50
C LEU A 29 -6.67 9.71 0.13
N VAL A 30 -5.94 8.68 -0.27
CA VAL A 30 -4.57 8.40 0.18
C VAL A 30 -3.65 8.23 -1.02
N ALA A 31 -2.57 8.99 -1.04
CA ALA A 31 -1.44 8.77 -1.95
C ALA A 31 -0.32 8.04 -1.20
N LEU A 32 0.01 6.83 -1.64
CA LEU A 32 1.04 5.98 -1.06
C LEU A 32 2.31 5.99 -1.90
N GLN A 33 3.46 6.03 -1.24
CA GLN A 33 4.79 5.90 -1.87
C GLN A 33 5.53 4.69 -1.31
N GLU A 34 6.44 4.14 -2.11
CA GLU A 34 7.25 2.96 -1.78
C GLU A 34 6.44 1.69 -1.59
N VAL A 35 5.49 1.46 -2.49
CA VAL A 35 4.57 0.32 -2.46
C VAL A 35 5.16 -0.85 -3.25
N ASP A 36 5.20 -2.03 -2.63
CA ASP A 36 5.60 -3.28 -3.28
C ASP A 36 4.40 -4.04 -3.86
N LYS A 37 4.62 -4.68 -5.01
CA LYS A 37 3.70 -5.63 -5.62
C LYS A 37 4.44 -6.84 -6.15
N PHE A 38 4.18 -7.99 -5.52
CA PHE A 38 4.75 -9.30 -5.85
C PHE A 38 6.29 -9.39 -5.77
N THR A 39 6.94 -8.54 -4.97
CA THR A 39 8.39 -8.60 -4.72
C THR A 39 8.75 -9.80 -3.84
N ARG A 40 9.99 -10.28 -3.89
CA ARG A 40 10.43 -11.36 -2.97
C ARG A 40 10.46 -10.88 -1.53
N ARG A 41 10.92 -9.66 -1.26
CA ARG A 41 11.05 -9.10 0.09
C ARG A 41 9.72 -8.96 0.83
N SER A 42 8.64 -8.61 0.13
CA SER A 42 7.30 -8.52 0.73
C SER A 42 6.46 -9.79 0.52
N GLY A 43 6.95 -10.73 -0.29
CA GLY A 43 6.28 -11.99 -0.61
C GLY A 43 5.71 -11.98 -2.04
N ARG A 44 6.04 -13.01 -2.82
CA ARG A 44 5.70 -13.12 -4.26
C ARG A 44 4.20 -13.13 -4.58
N LEU A 45 3.34 -13.28 -3.57
CA LEU A 45 1.88 -13.29 -3.69
C LEU A 45 1.23 -12.04 -3.05
N VAL A 46 2.03 -11.09 -2.56
CA VAL A 46 1.53 -9.91 -1.86
C VAL A 46 1.38 -8.74 -2.82
N ASP A 47 0.15 -8.24 -2.94
CA ASP A 47 -0.16 -6.93 -3.49
C ASP A 47 -0.48 -5.99 -2.33
N GLN A 48 0.48 -5.13 -1.95
CA GLN A 48 0.29 -4.22 -0.82
C GLN A 48 -0.84 -3.22 -1.08
N THR A 49 -1.05 -2.80 -2.33
CA THR A 49 -2.12 -1.85 -2.67
C THR A 49 -3.48 -2.45 -2.36
N SER A 50 -3.73 -3.68 -2.84
CA SER A 50 -5.01 -4.36 -2.61
C SER A 50 -5.24 -4.69 -1.12
N GLN A 51 -4.20 -5.09 -0.40
CA GLN A 51 -4.34 -5.40 1.03
C GLN A 51 -4.58 -4.14 1.87
N LEU A 52 -3.85 -3.06 1.61
CA LEU A 52 -4.04 -1.79 2.30
C LEU A 52 -5.43 -1.21 1.99
N ALA A 53 -5.89 -1.25 0.73
CA ALA A 53 -7.25 -0.83 0.35
C ALA A 53 -8.33 -1.55 1.17
N ASN A 54 -8.21 -2.88 1.26
CA ASN A 54 -9.17 -3.73 1.99
C ASN A 54 -9.16 -3.44 3.50
N LEU A 55 -7.97 -3.38 4.10
CA LEU A 55 -7.82 -3.22 5.55
C LEU A 55 -8.10 -1.79 6.03
N SER A 56 -7.97 -0.77 5.18
CA SER A 56 -8.28 0.63 5.51
C SER A 56 -9.67 1.08 5.08
N HIS A 57 -10.51 0.16 4.58
CA HIS A 57 -11.88 0.45 4.13
C HIS A 57 -11.98 1.50 3.01
N LEU A 58 -10.98 1.52 2.10
CA LEU A 58 -10.93 2.38 0.92
C LEU A 58 -11.05 1.50 -0.35
N PRO A 59 -12.29 1.25 -0.83
CA PRO A 59 -12.57 0.18 -1.78
C PRO A 59 -12.00 0.44 -3.19
N HIS A 60 -11.73 1.69 -3.54
CA HIS A 60 -11.15 2.04 -4.83
C HIS A 60 -9.64 2.17 -4.68
N SER A 61 -8.88 1.45 -5.50
CA SER A 61 -7.42 1.53 -5.45
C SER A 61 -6.77 1.31 -6.79
N PHE A 62 -5.60 1.92 -6.97
CA PHE A 62 -4.81 1.78 -8.19
C PHE A 62 -3.33 1.78 -7.87
N PHE A 63 -2.61 0.76 -8.36
CA PHE A 63 -1.15 0.67 -8.26
C PHE A 63 -0.52 1.33 -9.49
N ILE A 64 0.48 2.19 -9.25
CA ILE A 64 1.21 2.93 -10.26
C ILE A 64 2.63 2.37 -10.29
N HIS A 65 2.92 1.56 -11.31
CA HIS A 65 4.23 0.96 -11.52
C HIS A 65 5.29 2.04 -11.82
N SER A 66 6.34 2.11 -11.00
CA SER A 66 7.48 2.99 -11.25
C SER A 66 8.68 2.23 -11.83
N MET A 67 8.95 1.02 -11.31
CA MET A 67 10.04 0.17 -11.80
C MET A 67 9.82 -1.31 -11.46
N ASN A 68 10.46 -2.19 -12.24
CA ASN A 68 10.65 -3.58 -11.85
C ASN A 68 11.64 -3.64 -10.68
N PHE A 69 11.33 -4.42 -9.65
CA PHE A 69 12.16 -4.53 -8.46
C PHE A 69 12.01 -5.89 -7.80
N ASP A 70 13.12 -6.55 -7.47
CA ASP A 70 13.16 -7.78 -6.66
C ASP A 70 12.20 -8.89 -7.17
N ASP A 71 12.27 -9.18 -8.46
CA ASP A 71 11.38 -10.10 -9.22
C ASP A 71 9.88 -9.73 -9.19
N GLY A 72 9.54 -8.52 -8.75
CA GLY A 72 8.21 -7.95 -8.73
C GLY A 72 8.22 -6.48 -9.20
N GLN A 73 7.39 -5.66 -8.57
CA GLN A 73 7.18 -4.26 -8.95
C GLN A 73 7.23 -3.35 -7.73
N TYR A 74 7.74 -2.14 -7.94
CA TYR A 74 7.82 -1.09 -6.95
C TYR A 74 7.26 0.22 -7.51
N GLY A 75 6.54 0.97 -6.70
CA GLY A 75 6.03 2.26 -7.12
C GLY A 75 5.14 2.95 -6.08
N ASN A 76 4.07 3.55 -6.58
CA ASN A 76 3.12 4.32 -5.79
C ASN A 76 1.73 3.67 -5.86
N ALA A 77 0.82 4.11 -5.00
CA ALA A 77 -0.58 3.72 -5.11
C ALA A 77 -1.52 4.85 -4.70
N ILE A 78 -2.76 4.76 -5.16
CA ILE A 78 -3.87 5.59 -4.70
C ILE A 78 -4.89 4.67 -4.05
N LEU A 79 -5.38 5.04 -2.88
CA LEU A 79 -6.56 4.46 -2.23
C LEU A 79 -7.63 5.54 -2.09
N SER A 80 -8.89 5.21 -2.35
CA SER A 80 -9.98 6.17 -2.39
C SER A 80 -11.28 5.57 -1.86
N ARG A 81 -12.04 6.42 -1.16
CA ARG A 81 -13.43 6.16 -0.78
C ARG A 81 -14.38 6.27 -1.97
N PHE A 82 -13.99 7.03 -2.99
CA PHE A 82 -14.79 7.35 -4.18
C PHE A 82 -14.27 6.67 -5.45
N PRO A 83 -15.15 6.36 -6.42
CA PRO A 83 -14.77 5.80 -7.72
C PRO A 83 -13.79 6.65 -8.53
#